data_AF-A0A1T4LD62-F1
#
_entry.id   AF-A0A1T4LD62-F1
#
_cell.length_a   1.000
_cell.length_b   1.000
_cell.length_c   1.000
_cell.angle_alpha   90.00
_cell.angle_beta   90.00
_cell.angle_gamma   90.00
#
_symmetry.space_group_name_H-M   'P 1'
#
loop_
_entity.id
_entity.type
_entity.pdbx_description
1 polymer ?
#
loop_
_entity_poly.entity_id
_entity_poly.type
_entity_poly.pdbx_seq_one_letter_code
_entity_poly.pdbx_strand_id
1 'polypeptide(L)'
;MKKTNFWQAFNLKKMDKKKLSNLLFNIGFTLISLLLILISGTIVSWKTIVPNSNYHLVVWARIVISLIYGFGVVIAVFLMIWYDKMSIYRFSNYVFIMGIFLTLFWVPESVSKEVTSDTGEKYKSYYVNWLVFPYDTVLVFGLCAIGYFASIYVANSTNLAKLQDRFKNKKSVLLDEELWNTSQYNKTTAIVPVNDKKNDKDSLK
;
A
#
# COMPACT_ATOMS: atom_id res chain seq x y z
N MET A 1 39.99 6.17 -12.98
CA MET A 1 38.51 6.12 -13.03
C MET A 1 38.04 4.68 -13.23
N LYS A 2 37.41 4.06 -12.23
CA LYS A 2 36.80 2.72 -12.38
C LYS A 2 35.48 2.87 -13.14
N LYS A 3 35.41 2.39 -14.38
CA LYS A 3 34.13 2.17 -15.07
C LYS A 3 33.44 0.97 -14.42
N THR A 4 32.58 1.23 -13.43
CA THR A 4 31.65 0.21 -12.93
C THR A 4 30.64 -0.05 -14.04
N ASN A 5 30.75 -1.22 -14.66
CA ASN A 5 29.83 -1.67 -15.70
C ASN A 5 28.40 -1.63 -15.16
N PHE A 6 27.50 -0.93 -15.86
CA PHE A 6 26.06 -0.84 -15.54
C PHE A 6 25.43 -2.22 -15.27
N TRP A 7 25.94 -3.26 -15.95
CA TRP A 7 25.53 -4.66 -15.78
C TRP A 7 25.93 -5.30 -14.45
N GLN A 8 26.98 -4.82 -13.76
CA GLN A 8 27.32 -5.32 -12.42
C GLN A 8 26.33 -4.82 -11.34
N ALA A 9 25.65 -3.70 -11.56
CA ALA A 9 24.61 -3.20 -10.66
C ALA A 9 23.31 -4.03 -10.73
N PHE A 10 23.08 -4.73 -11.85
CA PHE A 10 21.85 -5.49 -12.14
C PHE A 10 21.97 -7.00 -11.95
N ASN A 11 23.01 -7.48 -11.25
CA ASN A 11 23.15 -8.91 -10.95
C ASN A 11 22.20 -9.31 -9.79
N LEU A 12 20.89 -9.26 -10.07
CA LEU A 12 19.76 -9.51 -9.16
C LEU A 12 19.84 -10.88 -8.48
N LYS A 13 20.52 -11.84 -9.12
CA LYS A 13 20.64 -13.23 -8.64
C LYS A 13 21.42 -13.37 -7.32
N LYS A 14 22.20 -12.36 -6.92
CA LYS A 14 23.02 -12.37 -5.69
C LYS A 14 22.53 -11.41 -4.61
N MET A 15 21.36 -10.78 -4.80
CA MET A 15 20.86 -9.77 -3.87
C MET A 15 20.03 -10.43 -2.76
N ASP A 16 20.26 -10.03 -1.50
CA ASP A 16 19.47 -10.52 -0.35
C ASP A 16 17.97 -10.35 -0.60
N LYS A 17 17.15 -11.36 -0.25
CA LYS A 17 15.69 -11.33 -0.44
C LYS A 17 15.05 -10.07 0.18
N LYS A 18 15.58 -9.60 1.31
CA LYS A 18 15.15 -8.35 1.99
C LYS A 18 15.47 -7.10 1.17
N LYS A 19 16.65 -7.03 0.55
CA LYS A 19 17.07 -5.91 -0.31
C LYS A 19 16.27 -5.88 -1.61
N LEU A 20 16.08 -7.05 -2.24
CA LEU A 20 15.30 -7.17 -3.47
C LEU A 20 13.84 -6.75 -3.25
N SER A 21 13.20 -7.22 -2.17
CA SER A 21 11.81 -6.84 -1.86
C SER A 21 11.66 -5.35 -1.65
N ASN A 22 12.60 -4.70 -0.95
CA ASN A 22 12.57 -3.25 -0.74
C ASN A 22 12.79 -2.49 -2.05
N LEU A 23 13.69 -2.95 -2.92
CA LEU A 23 13.95 -2.34 -4.21
C LEU A 23 12.72 -2.40 -5.12
N LEU A 24 12.08 -3.58 -5.22
CA LEU A 24 10.84 -3.75 -5.99
C LEU A 24 9.71 -2.87 -5.45
N PHE A 25 9.56 -2.78 -4.13
CA PHE A 25 8.57 -1.92 -3.52
C PHE A 25 8.83 -0.45 -3.83
N ASN A 26 10.06 0.04 -3.70
CA ASN A 26 10.39 1.43 -3.97
C ASN A 26 10.15 1.79 -5.46
N ILE A 27 10.50 0.90 -6.39
CA ILE A 27 10.24 1.09 -7.82
C ILE A 27 8.73 1.13 -8.08
N GLY A 28 7.98 0.15 -7.56
CA GLY A 28 6.53 0.10 -7.72
C GLY A 28 5.83 1.31 -7.12
N PHE A 29 6.24 1.70 -5.91
CA PHE A 29 5.78 2.90 -5.22
C PHE A 29 5.98 4.14 -6.10
N THR A 30 7.21 4.36 -6.58
CA THR A 30 7.55 5.52 -7.41
C THR A 30 6.75 5.54 -8.71
N LEU A 31 6.64 4.40 -9.41
CA LEU A 31 5.88 4.32 -10.67
C LEU A 31 4.39 4.60 -10.45
N ILE A 32 3.79 4.04 -9.40
CA ILE A 32 2.38 4.26 -9.08
C ILE A 32 2.15 5.72 -8.65
N SER A 33 3.03 6.29 -7.82
CA SER A 33 2.95 7.72 -7.44
C SER A 33 2.96 8.61 -8.68
N LEU A 34 3.88 8.35 -9.61
CA LEU A 34 4.06 9.15 -10.81
C LEU A 34 2.85 9.02 -11.75
N LEU A 35 2.32 7.81 -11.91
CA LEU A 35 1.12 7.56 -12.70
C LEU A 35 -0.12 8.25 -12.12
N LEU A 36 -0.29 8.25 -10.79
CA LEU A 36 -1.33 9.00 -10.10
C LEU A 36 -1.20 10.51 -10.33
N ILE A 37 0.03 11.04 -10.29
CA ILE A 37 0.28 12.46 -10.56
C ILE A 37 -0.18 12.79 -11.97
N LEU A 38 0.21 11.99 -12.97
CA LEU A 38 -0.19 12.20 -14.36
C LEU A 38 -1.71 12.13 -14.53
N ILE A 39 -2.36 11.11 -13.96
CA ILE A 39 -3.81 10.91 -14.12
C ILE A 39 -4.59 12.05 -13.46
N SER A 40 -4.13 12.54 -12.31
CA SER A 40 -4.82 13.61 -11.59
C SER A 40 -4.96 14.90 -12.39
N GLY A 41 -4.07 15.16 -13.35
CA GLY A 41 -4.07 16.39 -14.14
C GLY A 41 -3.63 17.64 -13.37
N THR A 42 -3.21 17.48 -12.10
CA THR A 42 -2.95 18.59 -11.17
C THR A 42 -1.63 19.33 -11.47
N ILE A 43 -0.60 18.58 -11.87
CA ILE A 43 0.72 19.14 -12.22
C ILE A 43 0.84 19.35 -13.73
N VAL A 44 0.35 18.40 -14.52
CA VAL A 44 0.36 18.46 -15.98
C VAL A 44 -1.07 18.32 -16.47
N SER A 45 -1.58 19.36 -17.13
CA SER A 45 -2.92 19.31 -17.72
C SER A 45 -2.99 18.20 -18.77
N TRP A 46 -4.10 17.46 -18.80
CA TRP A 46 -4.33 16.45 -19.82
C TRP A 46 -4.33 16.99 -21.25
N LYS A 47 -4.63 18.29 -21.43
CA LYS A 47 -4.51 18.97 -22.72
C LYS A 47 -3.06 19.03 -23.23
N THR A 48 -2.08 19.00 -22.34
CA THR A 48 -0.65 18.97 -22.69
C THR A 48 -0.23 17.60 -23.22
N ILE A 49 -0.86 16.52 -22.73
CA ILE A 49 -0.54 15.13 -23.12
C ILE A 49 -1.35 14.69 -24.33
N VAL A 50 -2.66 14.99 -24.31
CA VAL A 50 -3.61 14.64 -25.38
C VAL A 50 -4.27 15.94 -25.85
N PRO A 51 -3.83 16.51 -26.99
CA PRO A 51 -4.47 17.66 -27.60
C PRO A 51 -5.95 17.37 -27.84
N ASN A 52 -6.84 18.28 -27.45
CA ASN A 52 -8.31 18.16 -27.47
C ASN A 52 -8.96 17.31 -26.35
N SER A 53 -8.20 16.81 -25.38
CA SER A 53 -8.82 16.22 -24.20
C SER A 53 -9.46 17.29 -23.32
N ASN A 54 -10.76 17.16 -23.05
CA ASN A 54 -11.46 17.92 -22.01
C ASN A 54 -11.57 17.13 -20.71
N TYR A 55 -10.73 16.10 -20.54
CA TYR A 55 -10.72 15.31 -19.32
C TYR A 55 -10.26 16.17 -18.14
N HIS A 56 -11.15 16.27 -17.15
CA HIS A 56 -10.87 16.85 -15.85
C HIS A 56 -11.41 15.87 -14.81
N LEU A 57 -10.54 15.48 -13.87
CA LEU A 57 -10.94 14.58 -12.80
C LEU A 57 -11.71 15.39 -11.76
N VAL A 58 -12.97 15.02 -11.52
CA VAL A 58 -13.83 15.67 -10.52
C VAL A 58 -13.13 15.70 -9.16
N VAL A 59 -13.21 16.84 -8.47
CA VAL A 59 -12.55 17.10 -7.18
C VAL A 59 -12.72 15.96 -6.18
N TRP A 60 -13.96 15.49 -5.98
CA TRP A 60 -14.26 14.39 -5.06
C TRP A 60 -13.58 13.07 -5.46
N ALA A 61 -13.52 12.76 -6.77
CA ALA A 61 -12.84 11.57 -7.25
C ALA A 61 -11.33 11.65 -6.99
N ARG A 62 -10.72 12.83 -7.15
CA ARG A 62 -9.31 13.06 -6.81
C ARG A 62 -9.04 12.77 -5.33
N ILE A 63 -9.86 13.32 -4.44
CA ILE A 63 -9.74 13.12 -2.99
C ILE A 63 -9.84 11.63 -2.63
N VAL A 64 -10.87 10.95 -3.14
CA VAL A 64 -11.11 9.53 -2.84
C VAL A 64 -9.97 8.65 -3.35
N ILE A 65 -9.49 8.88 -4.57
CA ILE A 65 -8.36 8.13 -5.15
C ILE A 65 -7.08 8.36 -4.32
N SER A 66 -6.80 9.60 -3.94
CA SER A 66 -5.64 9.94 -3.10
C SER A 66 -5.71 9.25 -1.74
N LEU A 67 -6.88 9.23 -1.09
CA LEU A 67 -7.08 8.53 0.18
C LEU A 67 -6.90 7.01 0.03
N ILE A 68 -7.53 6.38 -0.97
CA ILE A 68 -7.39 4.93 -1.24
C ILE A 68 -5.93 4.56 -1.48
N TYR A 69 -5.22 5.36 -2.27
CA TYR A 69 -3.80 5.17 -2.52
C TYR A 69 -2.98 5.33 -1.23
N GLY A 70 -3.26 6.36 -0.44
CA GLY A 70 -2.70 6.60 0.89
C GLY A 70 -2.78 5.37 1.79
N PHE A 71 -4.00 4.87 1.99
CA PHE A 71 -4.26 3.66 2.78
C PHE A 71 -3.55 2.44 2.22
N GLY A 72 -3.58 2.22 0.91
CA GLY A 72 -2.93 1.10 0.26
C GLY A 72 -1.42 1.06 0.52
N VAL A 73 -0.74 2.21 0.41
CA VAL A 73 0.70 2.30 0.71
C VAL A 73 0.97 2.06 2.19
N VAL A 74 0.21 2.67 3.09
CA VAL A 74 0.40 2.47 4.54
C VAL A 74 0.24 0.99 4.92
N ILE A 75 -0.78 0.32 4.39
CA ILE A 75 -0.99 -1.13 4.59
C ILE A 75 0.19 -1.94 4.04
N ALA A 76 0.65 -1.63 2.82
CA ALA A 76 1.76 -2.35 2.20
C ALA A 76 3.06 -2.21 3.00
N VAL A 77 3.39 -0.99 3.46
CA VAL A 77 4.59 -0.76 4.28
C VAL A 77 4.43 -1.43 5.66
N PHE A 78 3.24 -1.37 6.25
CA PHE A 78 2.96 -2.08 7.51
C PHE A 78 3.19 -3.59 7.37
N LEU A 79 2.71 -4.21 6.29
CA LEU A 79 2.99 -5.62 5.98
C LEU A 79 4.49 -5.88 5.80
N MET A 80 5.24 -4.96 5.18
CA MET A 80 6.70 -5.10 5.06
C MET A 80 7.40 -5.09 6.42
N ILE A 81 6.97 -4.27 7.37
CA ILE A 81 7.50 -4.33 8.75
C ILE A 81 7.09 -5.63 9.42
N TRP A 82 5.83 -6.06 9.24
CA TRP A 82 5.31 -7.28 9.85
C TRP A 82 6.16 -8.50 9.52
N TYR A 83 6.64 -8.59 8.27
CA TYR A 83 7.53 -9.66 7.80
C TYR A 83 9.03 -9.37 8.02
N ASP A 84 9.37 -8.37 8.84
CA ASP A 84 10.75 -7.88 9.06
C ASP A 84 11.52 -7.65 7.75
N LYS A 85 10.84 -7.13 6.73
CA LYS A 85 11.48 -6.72 5.47
C LYS A 85 11.90 -5.25 5.50
N MET A 86 11.30 -4.46 6.39
CA MET A 86 11.56 -3.02 6.52
C MET A 86 11.68 -2.61 8.00
N SER A 87 12.53 -1.63 8.29
CA SER A 87 12.65 -1.08 9.65
C SER A 87 11.48 -0.15 10.00
N ILE A 88 11.17 -0.09 11.29
CA ILE A 88 10.12 0.78 11.85
C ILE A 88 10.35 2.25 11.48
N TYR A 89 11.59 2.74 11.58
CA TYR A 89 11.92 4.13 11.22
C TYR A 89 11.61 4.45 9.76
N ARG A 90 11.78 3.48 8.85
CA ARG A 90 11.42 3.67 7.44
C ARG A 90 9.91 3.77 7.25
N PHE A 91 9.12 3.05 8.03
CA PHE A 91 7.66 3.17 7.99
C PHE A 91 7.17 4.54 8.40
N SER A 92 7.67 5.08 9.50
CA SER A 92 7.31 6.45 9.91
C SER A 92 7.68 7.48 8.83
N ASN A 93 8.85 7.31 8.18
CA ASN A 93 9.22 8.15 7.04
C ASN A 93 8.27 7.99 5.85
N TYR A 94 7.84 6.76 5.54
CA TYR A 94 6.85 6.52 4.47
C TYR A 94 5.49 7.15 4.79
N VAL A 95 5.00 7.01 6.02
CA VAL A 95 3.76 7.65 6.47
C VAL A 95 3.87 9.17 6.33
N PHE A 96 5.01 9.75 6.71
CA PHE A 96 5.27 11.18 6.56
C PHE A 96 5.29 11.63 5.09
N ILE A 97 6.07 10.96 4.24
CA ILE A 97 6.14 11.25 2.80
C ILE A 97 4.77 11.12 2.15
N MET A 98 3.98 10.11 2.53
CA MET A 98 2.62 9.94 2.05
C MET A 98 1.69 11.05 2.51
N GLY A 99 1.87 11.56 3.73
CA GLY A 99 1.14 12.73 4.21
C GLY A 99 1.44 13.99 3.40
N ILE A 100 2.72 14.22 3.04
CA ILE A 100 3.11 15.30 2.13
C ILE A 100 2.49 15.08 0.74
N PHE A 101 2.52 13.86 0.22
CA PHE A 101 1.91 13.55 -1.07
C PHE A 101 0.39 13.79 -1.07
N LEU A 102 -0.31 13.33 -0.04
CA LEU A 102 -1.75 13.54 0.13
C LEU A 102 -2.07 15.03 0.19
N THR A 103 -1.34 15.81 0.99
CA THR A 103 -1.52 17.27 1.05
C THR A 103 -1.28 17.92 -0.30
N LEU A 104 -0.23 17.55 -1.04
CA LEU A 104 0.06 18.08 -2.38
C LEU A 104 -1.00 17.72 -3.43
N PHE A 105 -1.58 16.53 -3.38
CA PHE A 105 -2.69 16.15 -4.26
C PHE A 105 -4.01 16.81 -3.90
N TRP A 106 -4.15 17.17 -2.62
CA TRP A 106 -5.26 17.97 -2.09
C TRP A 106 -5.00 19.48 -2.26
N VAL A 107 -3.91 19.91 -2.91
CA VAL A 107 -3.63 21.34 -3.11
C VAL A 107 -4.66 21.95 -4.05
N PRO A 108 -5.06 23.22 -3.80
CA PRO A 108 -5.85 24.03 -4.72
C PRO A 108 -5.36 24.01 -6.18
N GLU A 109 -6.28 23.93 -7.14
CA GLU A 109 -5.93 24.08 -8.55
C GLU A 109 -5.53 25.53 -8.86
N SER A 110 -4.47 25.71 -9.65
CA SER A 110 -4.19 27.03 -10.22
C SER A 110 -5.19 27.31 -11.33
N VAL A 111 -6.11 28.24 -11.10
CA VAL A 111 -7.10 28.64 -12.11
C VAL A 111 -6.65 29.96 -12.71
N SER A 112 -6.60 30.04 -14.04
CA SER A 112 -6.41 31.31 -14.73
C SER A 112 -7.76 31.96 -15.00
N LYS A 113 -7.95 33.22 -14.59
CA LYS A 113 -9.07 34.05 -15.05
C LYS A 113 -8.52 35.18 -15.91
N GLU A 114 -9.21 35.51 -16.98
CA GLU A 114 -8.92 36.73 -17.73
C GLU A 114 -9.40 37.92 -16.89
N VAL A 115 -8.47 38.82 -16.60
CA VAL A 115 -8.72 40.08 -15.92
C VAL A 115 -8.47 41.19 -16.91
N THR A 116 -9.35 42.19 -16.89
CA THR A 116 -9.16 43.40 -17.68
C THR A 116 -8.52 44.43 -16.76
N SER A 117 -7.35 44.94 -17.14
CA SER A 117 -6.67 46.04 -16.48
C SER A 117 -7.52 47.32 -16.53
N ASP A 118 -7.25 48.27 -15.63
CA ASP A 118 -7.82 49.62 -15.68
C ASP A 118 -7.48 50.35 -17.01
N THR A 119 -6.42 49.90 -17.70
CA THR A 119 -6.01 50.35 -19.03
C THR A 119 -6.70 49.64 -20.19
N GLY A 120 -7.62 48.70 -19.92
CA GLY A 120 -8.33 47.90 -20.93
C GLY A 120 -7.56 46.68 -21.46
N GLU A 121 -6.31 46.48 -21.05
CA GLU A 121 -5.51 45.32 -21.44
C GLU A 121 -5.98 44.05 -20.74
N LYS A 122 -6.20 42.97 -21.51
CA LYS A 122 -6.55 41.65 -20.96
C LYS A 122 -5.30 40.88 -20.62
N TYR A 123 -5.17 40.44 -19.38
CA TYR A 123 -4.09 39.55 -18.94
C TYR A 123 -4.65 38.37 -18.16
N LYS A 124 -3.91 37.26 -18.17
CA LYS A 124 -4.24 36.07 -17.38
C LYS A 124 -3.69 36.27 -15.97
N SER A 125 -4.58 36.39 -14.99
CA SER A 125 -4.21 36.31 -13.58
C SER A 125 -4.42 34.89 -13.09
N TYR A 126 -3.44 34.38 -12.34
CA TYR A 126 -3.48 33.04 -11.75
C TYR A 126 -3.89 33.18 -10.29
N TYR A 127 -4.90 32.41 -9.89
CA TYR A 127 -5.35 32.35 -8.51
C TYR A 127 -5.37 30.91 -8.05
N VAL A 128 -5.18 30.77 -6.75
CA VAL A 128 -5.24 29.51 -6.04
C VAL A 128 -6.72 29.24 -5.70
N ASN A 129 -7.33 28.24 -6.35
CA ASN A 129 -8.71 27.87 -6.08
C ASN A 129 -8.76 26.70 -5.08
N TRP A 130 -9.16 26.98 -3.84
CA TRP A 130 -9.32 25.98 -2.78
C TRP A 130 -10.40 24.97 -3.15
N LEU A 131 -10.08 23.67 -3.01
CA LEU A 131 -10.95 22.59 -3.48
C LEU A 131 -12.23 22.44 -2.64
N VAL A 132 -12.15 22.65 -1.32
CA VAL A 132 -13.30 22.47 -0.40
C VAL A 132 -13.46 23.67 0.52
N PHE A 133 -12.43 24.04 1.28
CA PHE A 133 -12.46 25.19 2.20
C PHE A 133 -11.14 25.96 2.16
N PRO A 134 -11.15 27.28 2.48
CA PRO A 134 -9.91 27.97 2.79
C PRO A 134 -9.19 27.25 3.94
N TYR A 135 -7.88 27.05 3.82
CA TYR A 135 -7.01 26.33 4.77
C TYR A 135 -7.16 24.80 4.83
N ASP A 136 -7.81 24.17 3.85
CA ASP A 136 -7.93 22.69 3.78
C ASP A 136 -6.57 21.98 3.88
N THR A 137 -5.52 22.54 3.28
CA THR A 137 -4.15 22.01 3.38
C THR A 137 -3.64 21.93 4.83
N VAL A 138 -4.03 22.85 5.71
CA VAL A 138 -3.64 22.82 7.15
C VAL A 138 -4.36 21.68 7.86
N LEU A 139 -5.64 21.46 7.56
CA LEU A 139 -6.41 20.35 8.13
C LEU A 139 -5.83 19.00 7.71
N VAL A 140 -5.59 18.82 6.41
CA VAL A 140 -4.98 17.58 5.88
C VAL A 140 -3.58 17.38 6.45
N PHE A 141 -2.77 18.45 6.56
CA PHE A 141 -1.46 18.38 7.20
C PHE A 141 -1.55 17.95 8.67
N GLY A 142 -2.50 18.51 9.43
CA GLY A 142 -2.75 18.14 10.83
C GLY A 142 -3.11 16.67 10.97
N LEU A 143 -4.02 16.15 10.13
CA LEU A 143 -4.37 14.73 10.10
C LEU A 143 -3.15 13.84 9.79
N CYS A 144 -2.32 14.23 8.82
CA CYS A 144 -1.10 13.50 8.47
C CYS A 144 -0.08 13.51 9.61
N ALA A 145 0.08 14.64 10.31
CA ALA A 145 0.96 14.75 11.46
C ALA A 145 0.51 13.86 12.63
N ILE A 146 -0.80 13.84 12.93
CA ILE A 146 -1.37 12.92 13.93
C ILE A 146 -1.10 11.46 13.53
N GLY A 147 -1.33 11.11 12.26
CA GLY A 147 -1.03 9.78 11.72
C GLY A 147 0.44 9.41 11.85
N TYR A 148 1.36 10.34 11.62
CA TYR A 148 2.79 10.15 11.80
C TYR A 148 3.15 9.83 13.26
N PHE A 149 2.68 10.62 14.23
CA PHE A 149 2.95 10.36 15.65
C PHE A 149 2.30 9.06 16.12
N ALA A 150 1.07 8.78 15.69
CA ALA A 150 0.40 7.50 15.95
C ALA A 150 1.19 6.32 15.38
N SER A 151 1.78 6.47 14.18
CA SER A 151 2.61 5.43 13.55
C SER A 151 3.84 5.08 14.40
N ILE A 152 4.49 6.07 15.01
CA ILE A 152 5.65 5.87 15.89
C ILE A 152 5.24 5.08 17.13
N TYR A 153 4.10 5.44 17.73
CA TYR A 153 3.60 4.76 18.92
C TYR A 153 3.19 3.30 18.64
N VAL A 154 2.46 3.07 17.55
CA VAL A 154 1.98 1.73 17.15
C VAL A 154 3.12 0.85 16.67
N ALA A 155 4.04 1.38 15.86
CA ALA A 155 5.14 0.63 15.30
C ALA A 155 6.34 0.49 16.25
N ASN A 156 6.21 0.82 17.54
CA ASN A 156 7.28 0.61 18.50
C ASN A 156 7.71 -0.87 18.54
N SER A 157 9.02 -1.13 18.58
CA SER A 157 9.60 -2.48 18.48
C SER A 157 9.03 -3.44 19.52
N THR A 158 8.75 -2.95 20.73
CA THR A 158 8.14 -3.73 21.82
C THR A 158 6.70 -4.12 21.51
N ASN A 159 5.92 -3.21 20.92
CA ASN A 159 4.53 -3.48 20.54
C ASN A 159 4.47 -4.44 19.35
N LEU A 160 5.38 -4.25 18.39
CA LEU A 160 5.47 -5.10 17.20
C LEU A 160 5.91 -6.53 17.55
N ALA A 161 6.89 -6.69 18.45
CA ALA A 161 7.30 -8.00 18.96
C ALA A 161 6.16 -8.69 19.72
N LYS A 162 5.46 -7.97 20.62
CA LYS A 162 4.29 -8.51 21.33
C LYS A 162 3.18 -8.95 20.37
N LEU A 163 2.95 -8.21 19.29
CA LEU A 163 1.98 -8.57 18.25
C LEU A 163 2.42 -9.82 17.49
N GLN A 164 3.67 -9.89 17.04
CA GLN A 164 4.21 -11.05 16.34
C GLN A 164 4.17 -12.32 17.22
N ASP A 165 4.52 -12.22 18.49
CA ASP A 165 4.49 -13.35 19.42
C ASP A 165 3.07 -13.84 19.69
N ARG A 166 2.10 -12.93 19.85
CA ARG A 166 0.67 -13.30 19.98
C ARG A 166 0.17 -14.06 18.74
N PHE A 167 0.60 -13.67 17.54
CA PHE A 167 0.22 -14.37 16.32
C PHE A 167 0.94 -15.71 16.15
N LYS A 168 2.23 -15.82 16.52
CA LYS A 168 2.97 -17.10 16.49
C LYS A 168 2.36 -18.11 17.44
N ASN A 169 2.06 -17.70 18.68
CA ASN A 169 1.46 -18.57 19.69
C ASN A 169 0.05 -19.02 19.27
N LYS A 170 -0.73 -18.15 18.63
CA LYS A 170 -2.05 -18.53 18.12
C LYS A 170 -1.94 -19.52 16.94
N LYS A 171 -0.93 -19.37 16.09
CA LYS A 171 -0.68 -20.31 14.98
C LYS A 171 -0.26 -21.70 15.47
N SER A 172 0.61 -21.80 16.48
CA SER A 172 0.99 -23.10 17.03
C SER A 172 -0.20 -23.82 17.66
N VAL A 173 -1.01 -23.10 18.45
CA VAL A 173 -2.23 -23.65 19.06
C VAL A 173 -3.20 -24.18 18.01
N LEU A 174 -3.44 -23.43 16.92
CA LEU A 174 -4.32 -23.86 15.84
C LEU A 174 -3.76 -25.09 15.09
N LEU A 175 -2.45 -25.15 14.88
CA LEU A 175 -1.80 -26.28 14.22
C LEU A 175 -1.87 -27.55 15.08
N ASP A 176 -1.69 -27.41 16.39
CA ASP A 176 -1.77 -28.52 17.35
C ASP A 176 -3.19 -29.07 17.45
N GLU A 177 -4.20 -28.20 17.40
CA GLU A 177 -5.62 -28.57 17.37
C GLU A 177 -6.00 -29.31 16.07
N GLU A 178 -5.48 -28.86 14.92
CA GLU A 178 -5.68 -29.51 13.63
C GLU A 178 -5.01 -30.89 13.58
N LEU A 179 -3.77 -31.00 14.09
CA LEU A 179 -3.06 -32.28 14.22
C LEU A 179 -3.77 -33.25 15.18
N TRP A 180 -4.26 -32.75 16.31
CA TRP A 180 -5.02 -33.55 17.27
C TRP A 180 -6.30 -34.11 16.64
N ASN A 181 -7.09 -33.26 15.98
CA ASN A 181 -8.32 -33.67 15.31
C ASN A 181 -8.08 -34.69 14.18
N THR A 182 -7.00 -34.51 13.41
CA THR A 182 -6.61 -35.47 12.37
C THR A 182 -6.19 -36.82 12.97
N SER A 183 -5.49 -36.81 14.11
CA SER A 183 -5.08 -38.05 14.80
C SER A 183 -6.28 -38.83 15.36
N GLN A 184 -7.28 -38.13 15.89
CA GLN A 184 -8.52 -38.73 16.39
C GLN A 184 -9.33 -39.33 15.23
N TYR A 185 -9.49 -38.59 14.13
CA TYR A 185 -10.18 -39.08 12.93
C TYR A 185 -9.55 -40.38 12.37
N ASN A 186 -8.21 -40.44 12.32
CA ASN A 186 -7.50 -41.64 11.86
C ASN A 186 -7.62 -42.81 12.84
N LYS A 187 -7.73 -42.56 14.15
CA LYS A 187 -8.02 -43.62 15.14
C LYS A 187 -9.44 -44.17 14.97
N THR A 188 -10.43 -43.32 14.73
CA THR A 188 -11.82 -43.77 14.59
C THR A 188 -12.06 -44.56 13.30
N THR A 189 -11.37 -44.22 12.21
CA THR A 189 -11.44 -44.98 10.94
C THR A 189 -10.67 -46.31 10.98
N ALA A 190 -9.59 -46.41 11.77
CA ALA A 190 -8.85 -47.67 11.95
C ALA A 190 -9.58 -48.72 12.81
N ILE A 191 -10.62 -48.32 13.57
CA ILE A 191 -11.38 -49.20 14.48
C ILE A 191 -12.69 -49.68 13.85
N VAL A 192 -13.02 -49.30 12.61
CA VAL A 192 -14.09 -49.99 11.88
C VAL A 192 -13.46 -51.25 11.27
N PRO A 193 -13.60 -52.45 11.88
CA PRO A 193 -13.25 -53.66 11.17
C PRO A 193 -14.10 -53.65 9.91
N VAL A 194 -13.44 -53.62 8.74
CA VAL A 194 -14.05 -54.09 7.52
C VAL A 194 -14.43 -55.53 7.82
N ASN A 195 -15.69 -55.73 8.19
CA ASN A 195 -16.25 -57.04 8.39
C ASN A 195 -16.44 -57.62 7.00
N ASP A 196 -15.32 -57.94 6.36
CA ASP A 196 -15.25 -58.79 5.18
C ASP A 196 -15.74 -60.15 5.65
N LYS A 197 -17.07 -60.30 5.64
CA LYS A 197 -17.73 -61.59 5.69
C LYS A 197 -17.21 -62.38 4.50
N LYS A 198 -16.18 -63.16 4.81
CA LYS A 198 -15.70 -64.31 4.07
C LYS A 198 -16.89 -65.24 3.84
N ASN A 199 -17.56 -65.12 2.70
CA ASN A 199 -18.46 -66.14 2.19
C ASN A 199 -17.57 -67.27 1.64
N ASP A 200 -17.11 -68.13 2.53
CA ASP A 200 -16.50 -69.39 2.21
C ASP A 200 -17.58 -70.47 2.33
N LYS A 201 -17.83 -71.16 1.21
CA LYS A 201 -18.57 -72.42 1.03
C LYS A 201 -20.09 -72.41 1.25
N ASP A 202 -20.82 -72.82 0.22
CA ASP A 202 -21.41 -74.15 0.27
C ASP A 202 -21.63 -74.72 -1.14
N SER A 203 -20.91 -75.82 -1.38
CA SER A 203 -21.28 -76.91 -2.27
C SER A 203 -22.69 -77.42 -1.94
N LEU A 204 -23.55 -77.61 -2.94
CA LEU A 204 -24.31 -78.85 -3.16
C LEU A 204 -25.32 -78.72 -4.32
N LYS A 205 -25.16 -79.66 -5.26
CA LYS A 205 -26.02 -80.11 -6.37
C LYS A 205 -25.96 -79.35 -7.69
#